data_AF-A0AAN8AJ91-F1
#
_entry.id   AF-A0AAN8AJ91-F1
#
_cell.length_a   1.000
_cell.length_b   1.000
_cell.length_c   1.000
_cell.angle_alpha   90.00
_cell.angle_beta   90.00
_cell.angle_gamma   90.00
#
_symmetry.space_group_name_H-M   'P 1'
#
loop_
_entity.id
_entity.type
_entity.pdbx_description
1 polymer ?
#
loop_
_entity_poly.entity_id
_entity_poly.type
_entity_poly.pdbx_seq_one_letter_code
_entity_poly.pdbx_strand_id
1 'polypeptide(L)'
;MDKRRAVKRMLANLSKKNFDSFLDELVHRKAEPRVARNRVEGKDHLEITDVLISTFDETGAVKVAAELLNEIECKKEATQLLADTGVEKFSEPGSSNRPSRSLDLEGSEKMMPDSSGWTKLEPEMKRTDEDAASTYSLKSEAGTFECSVSGLRWVCQEKVSFKYQFCSWEEHMDRMERMKYMPAGPLIDITVIAGKLFEVYLPHWICIDDIPKIRQKFAVLHIDDCGDVVEKVSVITSSHVKLSEPVFSPRAVLMKMGFPVKIHCYMLIYSKPDTTCILLHVYLIPLDPALKETMDKKKKNFKLIQKPRPDKYLKMQQGFNLTADITTAKICPEEITLRYDSQDPNFYEVYIENPDSNFHLTLSQLNKGKCKPRCEPVWTCEIRKGQ
;
A
#
# COMPACT_ATOMS: atom_id res chain seq x y z
N MET A 1 -25.46 -20.52 -7.02
CA MET A 1 -26.37 -19.44 -7.45
C MET A 1 -25.70 -18.10 -7.16
N ASP A 2 -25.94 -17.05 -7.94
CA ASP A 2 -25.47 -15.69 -7.65
C ASP A 2 -25.96 -15.26 -6.24
N LYS A 3 -25.01 -14.97 -5.32
CA LYS A 3 -25.30 -14.75 -3.88
C LYS A 3 -26.13 -13.49 -3.67
N ARG A 4 -25.87 -12.43 -4.44
CA ARG A 4 -26.69 -11.21 -4.44
C ARG A 4 -28.13 -11.52 -4.84
N ARG A 5 -28.29 -12.33 -5.88
CA ARG A 5 -29.61 -12.76 -6.36
C ARG A 5 -30.37 -13.62 -5.36
N ALA A 6 -29.65 -14.47 -4.62
CA ALA A 6 -30.24 -15.31 -3.57
C ALA A 6 -30.75 -14.48 -2.39
N VAL A 7 -29.96 -13.53 -1.88
CA VAL A 7 -30.38 -12.60 -0.81
C VAL A 7 -31.57 -11.75 -1.25
N LYS A 8 -31.52 -11.19 -2.47
CA LYS A 8 -32.64 -10.41 -3.04
C LYS A 8 -33.93 -11.21 -3.10
N ARG A 9 -33.86 -12.45 -3.61
CA ARG A 9 -35.02 -13.33 -3.72
C ARG A 9 -35.58 -13.70 -2.35
N MET A 10 -34.71 -13.97 -1.38
CA MET A 10 -35.12 -14.28 -0.02
C MET A 10 -35.89 -13.10 0.60
N LEU A 11 -35.34 -11.88 0.54
CA LEU A 11 -36.00 -10.70 1.10
C LEU A 11 -37.35 -10.41 0.43
N ALA A 12 -37.45 -10.63 -0.88
CA ALA A 12 -38.70 -10.47 -1.63
C ALA A 12 -39.79 -11.50 -1.24
N ASN A 13 -39.40 -12.65 -0.70
CA ASN A 13 -40.31 -13.73 -0.30
C ASN A 13 -40.77 -13.62 1.17
N LEU A 14 -40.21 -12.70 1.96
CA LEU A 14 -40.64 -12.48 3.33
C LEU A 14 -42.01 -11.79 3.37
N SER A 15 -42.86 -12.20 4.31
CA SER A 15 -44.07 -11.44 4.62
C SER A 15 -43.70 -10.05 5.14
N LYS A 16 -44.57 -9.05 4.95
CA LYS A 16 -44.30 -7.68 5.42
C LYS A 16 -43.89 -7.64 6.90
N LYS A 17 -44.58 -8.42 7.75
CA LYS A 17 -44.28 -8.54 9.19
C LYS A 17 -42.86 -9.09 9.43
N ASN A 18 -42.47 -10.13 8.71
CA ASN A 18 -41.15 -10.75 8.87
C ASN A 18 -40.04 -9.88 8.28
N PHE A 19 -40.32 -9.16 7.19
CA PHE A 19 -39.41 -8.18 6.64
C PHE A 19 -39.17 -7.03 7.62
N ASP A 20 -40.23 -6.44 8.20
CA ASP A 20 -40.08 -5.38 9.21
C ASP A 20 -39.30 -5.87 10.44
N SER A 21 -39.55 -7.10 10.89
CA SER A 21 -38.80 -7.73 12.00
C SER A 21 -37.33 -7.98 11.64
N PHE A 22 -37.06 -8.39 10.39
CA PHE A 22 -35.70 -8.57 9.87
C PHE A 22 -34.92 -7.25 9.86
N LEU A 23 -35.57 -6.15 9.46
CA LEU A 23 -34.96 -4.82 9.46
C LEU A 23 -34.67 -4.32 10.88
N ASP A 24 -35.56 -4.60 11.83
CA ASP A 24 -35.36 -4.24 13.23
C ASP A 24 -34.14 -4.97 13.82
N GLU A 25 -34.04 -6.29 13.62
CA GLU A 25 -32.88 -7.06 14.07
C GLU A 25 -31.59 -6.63 13.37
N LEU A 26 -31.65 -6.29 12.08
CA LEU A 26 -30.49 -5.78 11.34
C LEU A 26 -29.92 -4.49 11.95
N VAL A 27 -30.79 -3.60 12.45
CA VAL A 27 -30.39 -2.33 13.08
C VAL A 27 -29.91 -2.54 14.52
N HIS A 28 -30.50 -3.49 15.24
CA HIS A 28 -30.14 -3.79 16.63
C HIS A 28 -28.96 -4.78 16.79
N ARG A 29 -28.50 -5.36 15.67
CA ARG A 29 -27.35 -6.27 15.62
C ARG A 29 -26.11 -5.65 16.28
N LYS A 30 -25.61 -6.31 17.33
CA LYS A 30 -24.46 -5.81 18.12
C LYS A 30 -23.10 -6.08 17.47
N ALA A 31 -23.02 -7.11 16.62
CA ALA A 31 -21.79 -7.53 15.93
C ALA A 31 -21.43 -6.56 14.79
N GLU A 32 -20.13 -6.25 14.66
CA GLU A 32 -19.63 -5.42 13.56
C GLU A 32 -19.53 -6.21 12.24
N PRO A 33 -19.72 -5.58 11.07
CA PRO A 33 -20.12 -4.18 10.85
C PRO A 33 -21.59 -3.90 11.23
N ARG A 34 -21.88 -2.69 11.76
CA ARG A 34 -23.26 -2.28 12.12
C ARG A 34 -23.94 -1.54 10.97
N VAL A 35 -25.25 -1.74 10.83
CA VAL A 35 -26.08 -0.99 9.87
C VAL A 35 -26.80 0.15 10.60
N ALA A 36 -26.57 1.38 10.16
CA ALA A 36 -27.24 2.54 10.73
C ALA A 36 -28.74 2.54 10.38
N ARG A 37 -29.61 2.91 11.33
CA ARG A 37 -31.08 2.93 11.16
C ARG A 37 -31.55 3.69 9.92
N ASN A 38 -30.94 4.85 9.64
CA ASN A 38 -31.25 5.67 8.47
C ASN A 38 -30.93 4.98 7.11
N ARG A 39 -30.14 3.91 7.10
CA ARG A 39 -29.86 3.12 5.90
C ARG A 39 -30.90 2.02 5.67
N VAL A 40 -31.82 1.79 6.59
CA VAL A 40 -32.76 0.66 6.59
C VAL A 40 -34.21 1.15 6.61
N GLU A 41 -34.50 2.17 7.41
CA GLU A 41 -35.85 2.70 7.61
C GLU A 41 -36.47 3.23 6.30
N GLY A 42 -37.66 2.72 5.96
CA GLY A 42 -38.42 3.12 4.77
C GLY A 42 -37.93 2.55 3.44
N LYS A 43 -36.94 1.64 3.46
CA LYS A 43 -36.36 1.06 2.25
C LYS A 43 -36.99 -0.23 1.79
N ASP A 44 -36.96 -0.47 0.48
CA ASP A 44 -37.48 -1.71 -0.10
C ASP A 44 -36.46 -2.88 -0.08
N HIS A 45 -36.90 -4.08 -0.44
CA HIS A 45 -36.05 -5.27 -0.44
C HIS A 45 -34.83 -5.18 -1.40
N LEU A 46 -34.89 -4.37 -2.45
CA LEU A 46 -33.77 -4.15 -3.38
C LEU A 46 -32.71 -3.31 -2.71
N GLU A 47 -33.12 -2.19 -2.12
CA GLU A 47 -32.23 -1.27 -1.41
C GLU A 47 -31.63 -1.93 -0.18
N ILE A 48 -32.39 -2.75 0.56
CA ILE A 48 -31.89 -3.54 1.69
C ILE A 48 -30.88 -4.60 1.24
N THR A 49 -31.09 -5.23 0.08
CA THR A 49 -30.08 -6.14 -0.50
C THR A 49 -28.76 -5.41 -0.74
N ASP A 50 -28.82 -4.20 -1.29
CA ASP A 50 -27.62 -3.39 -1.56
C ASP A 50 -26.97 -2.90 -0.26
N VAL A 51 -27.76 -2.61 0.77
CA VAL A 51 -27.26 -2.28 2.11
C VAL A 51 -26.53 -3.48 2.73
N LEU A 52 -27.09 -4.68 2.64
CA LEU A 52 -26.46 -5.90 3.16
C LEU A 52 -25.15 -6.20 2.44
N ILE A 53 -25.13 -6.15 1.11
CA ILE A 53 -23.93 -6.46 0.32
C ILE A 53 -22.85 -5.39 0.47
N SER A 54 -23.24 -4.11 0.50
CA SER A 54 -22.27 -3.02 0.71
C SER A 54 -21.66 -3.04 2.12
N THR A 55 -22.38 -3.58 3.10
CA THR A 55 -21.93 -3.60 4.50
C THR A 55 -21.19 -4.89 4.87
N PHE A 56 -21.64 -6.04 4.37
CA PHE A 56 -21.17 -7.37 4.77
C PHE A 56 -20.53 -8.18 3.66
N ASP A 57 -20.37 -7.66 2.44
CA ASP A 57 -19.99 -8.41 1.23
C ASP A 57 -21.00 -9.51 0.83
N GLU A 58 -20.81 -10.15 -0.32
CA GLU A 58 -21.78 -11.15 -0.81
C GLU A 58 -21.88 -12.40 0.06
N THR A 59 -20.79 -12.82 0.71
CA THR A 59 -20.77 -14.03 1.53
C THR A 59 -21.22 -13.70 2.95
N GLY A 60 -20.80 -12.56 3.50
CA GLY A 60 -21.26 -12.09 4.80
C GLY A 60 -22.73 -11.68 4.77
N ALA A 61 -23.24 -11.10 3.67
CA ALA A 61 -24.67 -10.79 3.52
C ALA A 61 -25.53 -12.06 3.63
N VAL A 62 -25.09 -13.17 3.04
CA VAL A 62 -25.78 -14.46 3.16
C VAL A 62 -25.75 -14.98 4.60
N LYS A 63 -24.61 -14.88 5.29
CA LYS A 63 -24.47 -15.33 6.68
C LYS A 63 -25.30 -14.50 7.65
N VAL A 64 -25.21 -13.18 7.56
CA VAL A 64 -25.98 -12.24 8.39
C VAL A 64 -27.46 -12.37 8.10
N ALA A 65 -27.86 -12.49 6.83
CA ALA A 65 -29.26 -12.74 6.52
C ALA A 65 -29.75 -14.07 7.13
N ALA A 66 -28.95 -15.14 7.07
CA ALA A 66 -29.32 -16.41 7.71
C ALA A 66 -29.36 -16.32 9.25
N GLU A 67 -28.47 -15.56 9.88
CA GLU A 67 -28.45 -15.26 11.32
C GLU A 67 -29.74 -14.55 11.73
N LEU A 68 -30.04 -13.41 11.11
CA LEU A 68 -31.24 -12.61 11.39
C LEU A 68 -32.54 -13.39 11.12
N LEU A 69 -32.56 -14.21 10.05
CA LEU A 69 -33.70 -15.10 9.77
C LEU A 69 -33.92 -16.13 10.89
N ASN A 70 -32.86 -16.64 11.52
CA ASN A 70 -33.01 -17.53 12.67
C ASN A 70 -33.51 -16.79 13.91
N GLU A 71 -33.10 -15.53 14.11
CA GLU A 71 -33.54 -14.67 15.22
C GLU A 71 -35.04 -14.35 15.12
N ILE A 72 -35.56 -14.11 13.91
CA ILE A 72 -37.00 -13.85 13.67
C ILE A 72 -37.85 -15.13 13.48
N GLU A 73 -37.31 -16.30 13.84
CA GLU A 73 -37.95 -17.63 13.70
C GLU A 73 -38.23 -18.11 12.25
N CYS A 74 -37.69 -17.43 11.22
CA CYS A 74 -37.73 -17.82 9.80
C CYS A 74 -36.66 -18.87 9.44
N LYS A 75 -36.66 -19.99 10.17
CA LYS A 75 -35.62 -21.04 10.05
C LYS A 75 -35.60 -21.72 8.67
N LYS A 76 -36.77 -21.87 8.03
CA LYS A 76 -36.87 -22.54 6.71
C LYS A 76 -36.21 -21.70 5.63
N GLU A 77 -36.45 -20.40 5.65
CA GLU A 77 -35.88 -19.40 4.76
C GLU A 77 -34.37 -19.30 4.95
N ALA A 78 -33.88 -19.34 6.21
CA ALA A 78 -32.45 -19.38 6.51
C ALA A 78 -31.77 -20.62 5.92
N THR A 79 -32.37 -21.81 6.09
CA THR A 79 -31.81 -23.05 5.55
C THR A 79 -31.82 -23.07 4.02
N GLN A 80 -32.88 -22.55 3.39
CA GLN A 80 -32.97 -22.45 1.94
C GLN A 80 -31.92 -21.49 1.37
N LEU A 81 -31.71 -20.35 2.02
CA LEU A 81 -30.72 -19.36 1.60
C LEU A 81 -29.29 -19.93 1.62
N LEU A 82 -28.94 -20.69 2.66
CA LEU A 82 -27.63 -21.34 2.77
C LEU A 82 -27.47 -22.47 1.74
N ALA A 83 -28.51 -23.27 1.52
CA ALA A 83 -28.50 -24.34 0.51
C ALA A 83 -28.35 -23.79 -0.92
N ASP A 84 -29.05 -22.71 -1.25
CA ASP A 84 -29.00 -22.07 -2.58
C ASP A 84 -27.63 -21.43 -2.89
N THR A 85 -26.88 -21.07 -1.85
CA THR A 85 -25.62 -20.32 -1.95
C THR A 85 -24.36 -21.14 -1.67
N GLY A 86 -24.50 -22.36 -1.14
CA GLY A 86 -23.38 -23.25 -0.80
C GLY A 86 -22.53 -22.73 0.37
N VAL A 87 -23.09 -21.87 1.23
CA VAL A 87 -22.40 -21.31 2.40
C VAL A 87 -22.71 -22.18 3.63
N GLU A 88 -21.68 -22.79 4.24
CA GLU A 88 -21.86 -23.62 5.44
C GLU A 88 -22.23 -22.78 6.68
N LYS A 89 -23.03 -23.38 7.58
CA LYS A 89 -23.46 -22.77 8.85
C LYS A 89 -22.25 -22.53 9.77
N PHE A 90 -22.19 -21.34 10.39
CA PHE A 90 -21.44 -21.20 11.64
C PHE A 90 -22.14 -22.05 12.71
N SER A 91 -21.43 -23.02 13.28
CA SER A 91 -21.87 -23.72 14.48
C SER A 91 -21.44 -22.90 15.69
N GLU A 92 -22.40 -22.39 16.46
CA GLU A 92 -22.09 -21.80 17.77
C GLU A 92 -21.70 -22.90 18.77
N PRO A 93 -20.72 -22.64 19.66
CA PRO A 93 -20.46 -23.50 20.79
C PRO A 93 -21.49 -23.19 21.88
N GLY A 94 -22.40 -24.13 22.14
CA GLY A 94 -23.23 -24.07 23.33
C GLY A 94 -22.36 -24.21 24.59
N SER A 95 -22.55 -23.35 25.57
CA SER A 95 -22.40 -23.76 26.97
C SER A 95 -23.19 -22.87 27.92
N SER A 96 -23.87 -23.54 28.82
CA SER A 96 -24.68 -22.99 29.90
C SER A 96 -23.84 -22.16 30.88
N ASN A 97 -24.51 -21.13 31.41
CA ASN A 97 -24.25 -20.39 32.64
C ASN A 97 -22.91 -19.66 32.81
N ARG A 98 -23.02 -18.34 32.62
CA ARG A 98 -22.20 -17.30 33.27
C ARG A 98 -22.29 -17.41 34.81
N PRO A 99 -21.27 -16.97 35.57
CA PRO A 99 -21.06 -15.52 35.70
C PRO A 99 -19.60 -15.04 35.55
N SER A 100 -19.51 -13.97 34.74
CA SER A 100 -18.74 -12.75 34.93
C SER A 100 -17.33 -12.84 35.52
N ARG A 101 -16.34 -12.94 34.63
CA ARG A 101 -15.20 -12.00 34.66
C ARG A 101 -14.80 -11.66 33.22
N SER A 102 -14.77 -10.37 32.98
CA SER A 102 -14.42 -9.64 31.76
C SER A 102 -13.26 -10.24 30.98
N LEU A 103 -13.48 -10.54 29.70
CA LEU A 103 -12.44 -10.49 28.68
C LEU A 103 -13.03 -9.74 27.49
N ASP A 104 -12.60 -8.50 27.35
CA ASP A 104 -12.80 -7.68 26.16
C ASP A 104 -12.20 -8.41 24.95
N LEU A 105 -13.03 -8.71 23.97
CA LEU A 105 -12.58 -8.97 22.61
C LEU A 105 -13.08 -7.81 21.74
N GLU A 106 -12.52 -6.64 22.00
CA GLU A 106 -12.14 -5.76 20.91
C GLU A 106 -11.31 -6.61 19.94
N GLY A 107 -11.75 -6.68 18.68
CA GLY A 107 -10.93 -7.21 17.60
C GLY A 107 -9.70 -6.34 17.46
N SER A 108 -8.68 -6.61 18.28
CA SER A 108 -7.42 -5.92 18.27
C SER A 108 -6.91 -5.94 16.83
N GLU A 109 -6.67 -4.76 16.26
CA GLU A 109 -5.84 -4.56 15.07
C GLU A 109 -4.44 -5.07 15.39
N LYS A 110 -4.27 -6.39 15.48
CA LYS A 110 -2.98 -7.01 15.72
C LYS A 110 -2.18 -6.88 14.44
N MET A 111 -1.38 -5.82 14.43
CA MET A 111 -0.24 -5.67 13.55
C MET A 111 0.65 -6.91 13.76
N MET A 112 0.92 -7.64 12.68
CA MET A 112 1.87 -8.74 12.77
C MET A 112 3.25 -8.13 13.03
N PRO A 113 3.99 -8.58 14.05
CA PRO A 113 5.36 -8.14 14.24
C PRO A 113 6.19 -8.49 12.98
N ASP A 114 7.10 -7.61 12.60
CA ASP A 114 8.05 -7.81 11.47
C ASP A 114 9.15 -8.85 11.83
N SER A 115 8.86 -9.82 12.71
CA SER A 115 9.87 -10.68 13.32
C SER A 115 10.32 -11.83 12.41
N SER A 116 11.46 -11.60 11.76
CA SER A 116 12.68 -12.44 11.62
C SER A 116 12.61 -13.89 11.11
N GLY A 117 13.40 -14.16 10.06
CA GLY A 117 13.72 -15.50 9.52
C GLY A 117 14.15 -15.48 8.05
N TRP A 118 14.02 -14.33 7.37
CA TRP A 118 14.29 -14.23 5.94
C TRP A 118 15.76 -14.45 5.60
N THR A 119 16.02 -15.47 4.79
CA THR A 119 17.34 -15.66 4.18
C THR A 119 17.51 -14.64 3.07
N LYS A 120 18.45 -13.71 3.22
CA LYS A 120 18.73 -12.72 2.18
C LYS A 120 19.43 -13.38 0.99
N LEU A 121 18.89 -13.14 -0.20
CA LEU A 121 19.47 -13.57 -1.46
C LEU A 121 19.72 -12.36 -2.36
N GLU A 122 20.88 -12.38 -3.01
CA GLU A 122 21.21 -11.40 -4.04
C GLU A 122 20.81 -11.95 -5.41
N PRO A 123 20.04 -11.19 -6.22
CA PRO A 123 19.63 -11.64 -7.54
C PRO A 123 20.78 -11.54 -8.56
N GLU A 124 20.77 -12.44 -9.53
CA GLU A 124 21.59 -12.31 -10.73
C GLU A 124 20.99 -11.21 -11.62
N MET A 125 21.71 -10.10 -11.81
CA MET A 125 21.28 -8.99 -12.66
C MET A 125 21.79 -9.17 -14.09
N LYS A 126 20.88 -9.09 -15.06
CA LYS A 126 21.20 -9.04 -16.50
C LYS A 126 20.68 -7.75 -17.10
N ARG A 127 21.54 -7.05 -17.84
CA ARG A 127 21.16 -5.97 -18.74
C ARG A 127 21.30 -6.51 -20.16
N THR A 128 20.21 -6.49 -20.91
CA THR A 128 20.21 -6.89 -22.32
C THR A 128 20.75 -5.77 -23.21
N ASP A 129 20.39 -4.52 -22.93
CA ASP A 129 20.85 -3.29 -23.62
C ASP A 129 20.91 -2.11 -22.63
N GLU A 130 21.56 -0.99 -22.98
CA GLU A 130 21.65 0.21 -22.12
C GLU A 130 20.28 0.85 -21.83
N ASP A 131 19.37 0.79 -22.80
CA ASP A 131 18.05 1.41 -22.71
C ASP A 131 16.98 0.49 -22.11
N ALA A 132 17.21 -0.83 -22.10
CA ALA A 132 16.27 -1.80 -21.56
C ALA A 132 16.16 -1.75 -20.03
N ALA A 133 15.04 -2.24 -19.49
CA ALA A 133 14.87 -2.42 -18.05
C ALA A 133 15.79 -3.53 -17.53
N SER A 134 16.39 -3.32 -16.35
CA SER A 134 17.24 -4.33 -15.72
C SER A 134 16.42 -5.56 -15.33
N THR A 135 16.86 -6.76 -15.72
CA THR A 135 16.20 -8.01 -15.37
C THR A 135 16.95 -8.73 -14.27
N TYR A 136 16.24 -9.11 -13.21
CA TYR A 136 16.81 -9.77 -12.04
C TYR A 136 16.31 -11.21 -11.96
N SER A 137 17.20 -12.17 -11.72
CA SER A 137 16.87 -13.59 -11.63
C SER A 137 17.20 -14.14 -10.24
N LEU A 138 16.28 -14.91 -9.67
CA LEU A 138 16.42 -15.54 -8.37
C LEU A 138 16.12 -17.03 -8.46
N LYS A 139 16.83 -17.80 -7.62
CA LYS A 139 16.61 -19.23 -7.40
C LYS A 139 16.72 -19.50 -5.91
N SER A 140 15.84 -20.34 -5.38
CA SER A 140 15.92 -20.78 -3.99
C SER A 140 15.40 -22.20 -3.83
N GLU A 141 15.89 -22.89 -2.80
CA GLU A 141 15.28 -24.13 -2.31
C GLU A 141 14.03 -23.81 -1.47
N ALA A 142 13.40 -24.82 -0.88
CA ALA A 142 12.28 -24.62 0.04
C ALA A 142 12.70 -23.76 1.25
N GLY A 143 11.89 -22.77 1.62
CA GLY A 143 12.17 -21.88 2.74
C GLY A 143 11.54 -20.49 2.59
N THR A 144 12.10 -19.55 3.35
CA THR A 144 11.66 -18.15 3.43
C THR A 144 12.82 -17.21 3.10
N PHE A 145 12.65 -16.36 2.08
CA PHE A 145 13.73 -15.55 1.53
C PHE A 145 13.34 -14.09 1.33
N GLU A 146 14.33 -13.20 1.32
CA GLU A 146 14.20 -11.77 0.98
C GLU A 146 15.22 -11.40 -0.08
N CYS A 147 14.80 -10.70 -1.13
CA CYS A 147 15.70 -10.18 -2.15
C CYS A 147 16.41 -8.93 -1.62
N SER A 148 17.74 -8.92 -1.67
CA SER A 148 18.55 -7.78 -1.20
C SER A 148 18.37 -6.50 -2.02
N VAL A 149 17.90 -6.61 -3.28
CA VAL A 149 17.72 -5.48 -4.21
C VAL A 149 16.28 -4.96 -4.18
N SER A 150 15.29 -5.83 -4.40
CA SER A 150 13.89 -5.41 -4.46
C SER A 150 13.18 -5.37 -3.12
N GLY A 151 13.72 -6.04 -2.10
CA GLY A 151 13.01 -6.25 -0.84
C GLY A 151 11.86 -7.25 -0.96
N LEU A 152 11.58 -7.83 -2.14
CA LEU A 152 10.58 -8.90 -2.28
C LEU A 152 10.87 -10.02 -1.29
N ARG A 153 9.86 -10.44 -0.53
CA ARG A 153 9.97 -11.64 0.30
C ARG A 153 9.08 -12.74 -0.23
N TRP A 154 9.51 -13.99 -0.11
CA TRP A 154 8.71 -15.11 -0.58
C TRP A 154 8.90 -16.36 0.27
N VAL A 155 7.85 -17.19 0.26
CA VAL A 155 7.82 -18.51 0.87
C VAL A 155 7.56 -19.54 -0.21
N CYS A 156 8.41 -20.57 -0.28
CA CYS A 156 8.26 -21.70 -1.19
C CYS A 156 8.48 -23.02 -0.46
N GLN A 157 7.71 -24.05 -0.82
CA GLN A 157 7.82 -25.40 -0.23
C GLN A 157 8.74 -26.32 -1.04
N GLU A 158 9.13 -25.88 -2.23
CA GLU A 158 9.97 -26.61 -3.17
C GLU A 158 10.95 -25.62 -3.82
N LYS A 159 11.84 -26.14 -4.65
CA LYS A 159 12.76 -25.33 -5.43
C LYS A 159 11.98 -24.43 -6.40
N VAL A 160 12.30 -23.15 -6.39
CA VAL A 160 11.68 -22.15 -7.26
C VAL A 160 12.75 -21.37 -8.02
N SER A 161 12.43 -20.98 -9.24
CA SER A 161 13.17 -19.99 -10.00
C SER A 161 12.20 -18.99 -10.63
N PHE A 162 12.56 -17.71 -10.55
CA PHE A 162 11.74 -16.64 -11.11
C PHE A 162 12.63 -15.47 -11.52
N LYS A 163 12.09 -14.63 -12.39
CA LYS A 163 12.68 -13.35 -12.76
C LYS A 163 11.75 -12.21 -12.34
N TYR A 164 12.32 -11.03 -12.15
CA TYR A 164 11.52 -9.82 -11.99
C TYR A 164 12.17 -8.60 -12.66
N GLN A 165 11.35 -7.60 -12.92
CA GLN A 165 11.75 -6.28 -13.42
C GLN A 165 11.01 -5.19 -12.63
N PHE A 166 11.66 -4.05 -12.44
CA PHE A 166 10.95 -2.85 -11.99
C PHE A 166 10.33 -2.16 -13.21
N CYS A 167 9.04 -1.85 -13.13
CA CYS A 167 8.31 -1.19 -14.20
C CYS A 167 8.04 0.28 -13.84
N SER A 168 8.01 1.15 -14.85
CA SER A 168 7.63 2.55 -14.65
C SER A 168 6.15 2.66 -14.29
N TRP A 169 5.83 3.54 -13.35
CA TRP A 169 4.43 3.92 -13.06
C TRP A 169 3.86 4.92 -14.07
N GLU A 170 4.70 5.52 -14.92
CA GLU A 170 4.37 6.62 -15.83
C GLU A 170 3.07 6.42 -16.62
N GLU A 171 2.95 5.29 -17.31
CA GLU A 171 1.80 4.99 -18.17
C GLU A 171 0.53 4.60 -17.38
N HIS A 172 0.67 4.40 -16.07
CA HIS A 172 -0.40 3.91 -15.19
C HIS A 172 -0.96 5.01 -14.27
N MET A 173 -0.26 6.14 -14.11
CA MET A 173 -0.60 7.17 -13.13
C MET A 173 -2.02 7.74 -13.28
N ASP A 174 -2.39 8.17 -14.49
CA ASP A 174 -3.72 8.73 -14.75
C ASP A 174 -4.83 7.74 -14.43
N ARG A 175 -4.59 6.45 -14.69
CA ARG A 175 -5.55 5.38 -14.42
C ARG A 175 -5.68 5.14 -12.91
N MET A 176 -4.57 5.14 -12.18
CA MET A 176 -4.58 5.01 -10.71
C MET A 176 -5.31 6.19 -10.05
N GLU A 177 -5.08 7.41 -10.52
CA GLU A 177 -5.74 8.60 -10.00
C GLU A 177 -7.26 8.56 -10.22
N ARG A 178 -7.72 8.13 -11.40
CA ARG A 178 -9.14 7.93 -11.69
C ARG A 178 -9.78 6.91 -10.74
N MET A 179 -9.06 5.86 -10.40
CA MET A 179 -9.49 4.84 -9.43
C MET A 179 -9.37 5.30 -7.96
N LYS A 180 -8.91 6.54 -7.72
CA LYS A 180 -8.68 7.12 -6.39
C LYS A 180 -7.59 6.41 -5.59
N TYR A 181 -6.56 5.93 -6.27
CA TYR A 181 -5.36 5.35 -5.67
C TYR A 181 -4.10 6.12 -6.05
N MET A 182 -3.07 5.96 -5.22
CA MET A 182 -1.69 6.36 -5.52
C MET A 182 -0.76 5.16 -5.31
N PRO A 183 0.41 5.14 -5.98
CA PRO A 183 1.45 4.17 -5.71
C PRO A 183 1.90 4.17 -4.23
N ALA A 184 2.00 2.99 -3.65
CA ALA A 184 2.48 2.78 -2.28
C ALA A 184 3.75 1.91 -2.23
N GLY A 185 4.16 1.35 -3.36
CA GLY A 185 5.36 0.55 -3.52
C GLY A 185 5.79 0.48 -4.99
N PRO A 186 6.94 -0.14 -5.29
CA PRO A 186 7.40 -0.35 -6.65
C PRO A 186 6.41 -1.22 -7.44
N LEU A 187 6.26 -0.92 -8.73
CA LEU A 187 5.60 -1.82 -9.68
C LEU A 187 6.63 -2.86 -10.13
N ILE A 188 6.31 -4.13 -9.87
CA ILE A 188 7.22 -5.23 -10.14
C ILE A 188 6.52 -6.25 -11.03
N ASP A 189 7.08 -6.46 -12.21
CA ASP A 189 6.71 -7.60 -13.07
C ASP A 189 7.48 -8.83 -12.60
N ILE A 190 6.76 -9.88 -12.22
CA ILE A 190 7.32 -11.13 -11.71
C ILE A 190 6.92 -12.24 -12.68
N THR A 191 7.90 -13.01 -13.15
CA THR A 191 7.62 -14.20 -13.96
C THR A 191 8.25 -15.42 -13.29
N VAL A 192 7.41 -16.37 -12.87
CA VAL A 192 7.89 -17.65 -12.35
C VAL A 192 8.32 -18.54 -13.53
N ILE A 193 9.54 -19.07 -13.45
CA ILE A 193 10.15 -19.91 -14.49
C ILE A 193 9.93 -21.39 -14.13
N ALA A 194 10.11 -21.75 -12.86
CA ALA A 194 9.87 -23.10 -12.36
C ALA A 194 9.47 -23.08 -10.87
N GLY A 195 8.63 -24.04 -10.46
CA GLY A 195 8.12 -24.17 -9.09
C GLY A 195 6.95 -23.24 -8.78
N LYS A 196 6.57 -23.15 -7.50
CA LYS A 196 5.48 -22.30 -7.02
C LYS A 196 5.90 -21.41 -5.84
N LEU A 197 5.54 -20.13 -5.92
CA LEU A 197 5.62 -19.20 -4.80
C LEU A 197 4.29 -19.24 -4.02
N PHE A 198 4.34 -19.70 -2.77
CA PHE A 198 3.14 -19.89 -1.94
C PHE A 198 2.72 -18.60 -1.26
N GLU A 199 3.68 -17.82 -0.78
CA GLU A 199 3.44 -16.48 -0.25
C GLU A 199 4.43 -15.52 -0.87
N VAL A 200 3.97 -14.32 -1.22
CA VAL A 200 4.84 -13.23 -1.64
C VAL A 200 4.49 -11.99 -0.85
N TYR A 201 5.51 -11.24 -0.44
CA TYR A 201 5.37 -10.00 0.28
C TYR A 201 5.91 -8.89 -0.62
N LEU A 202 5.00 -8.03 -1.08
CA LEU A 202 5.35 -6.88 -1.89
C LEU A 202 5.78 -5.73 -0.97
N PRO A 203 6.94 -5.10 -1.20
CA PRO A 203 7.41 -3.98 -0.41
C PRO A 203 6.52 -2.74 -0.61
N HIS A 204 6.41 -1.91 0.42
CA HIS A 204 5.78 -0.59 0.35
C HIS A 204 6.62 0.45 1.09
N TRP A 205 6.56 1.71 0.65
CA TRP A 205 7.27 2.82 1.28
C TRP A 205 6.44 3.61 2.29
N ILE A 206 5.19 3.21 2.53
CA ILE A 206 4.28 3.91 3.44
C ILE A 206 4.64 3.66 4.93
N CYS A 207 4.63 4.71 5.74
CA CYS A 207 4.55 4.62 7.20
C CYS A 207 3.14 4.27 7.63
N ILE A 208 2.97 3.16 8.34
CA ILE A 208 1.65 2.66 8.71
C ILE A 208 1.21 3.07 10.12
N ASP A 209 2.14 3.51 10.98
CA ASP A 209 1.92 3.74 12.42
C ASP A 209 0.82 4.78 12.71
N ASP A 210 0.70 5.80 11.85
CA ASP A 210 -0.23 6.92 12.03
C ASP A 210 -1.53 6.78 11.21
N ILE A 211 -1.83 5.59 10.67
CA ILE A 211 -2.96 5.43 9.73
C ILE A 211 -4.08 4.57 10.35
N PRO A 212 -5.19 5.21 10.79
CA PRO A 212 -6.36 4.46 11.25
C PRO A 212 -6.92 3.58 10.14
N LYS A 213 -7.36 2.36 10.51
CA LYS A 213 -7.97 1.39 9.58
C LYS A 213 -7.08 1.13 8.36
N ILE A 214 -5.77 1.04 8.56
CA ILE A 214 -4.72 0.86 7.53
C ILE A 214 -5.13 -0.15 6.45
N ARG A 215 -5.66 -1.31 6.86
CA ARG A 215 -6.05 -2.40 5.94
C ARG A 215 -7.08 -2.00 4.89
N GLN A 216 -7.99 -1.09 5.22
CA GLN A 216 -9.05 -0.66 4.29
C GLN A 216 -8.57 0.37 3.25
N LYS A 217 -7.35 0.88 3.43
CA LYS A 217 -6.74 1.91 2.59
C LYS A 217 -5.72 1.34 1.61
N PHE A 218 -5.14 0.18 1.91
CA PHE A 218 -4.24 -0.50 0.99
C PHE A 218 -5.02 -1.40 0.03
N ALA A 219 -4.43 -1.56 -1.15
CA ALA A 219 -4.84 -2.55 -2.13
C ALA A 219 -3.61 -3.06 -2.88
N VAL A 220 -3.75 -4.13 -3.64
CA VAL A 220 -2.74 -4.60 -4.58
C VAL A 220 -3.28 -4.46 -5.99
N LEU A 221 -2.51 -3.80 -6.84
CA LEU A 221 -2.76 -3.76 -8.27
C LEU A 221 -2.26 -5.05 -8.90
N HIS A 222 -3.06 -5.58 -9.81
CA HIS A 222 -2.69 -6.60 -10.79
C HIS A 222 -2.97 -6.01 -12.17
N ILE A 223 -1.94 -5.90 -13.01
CA ILE A 223 -2.10 -5.48 -14.40
C ILE A 223 -2.05 -6.73 -15.26
N ASP A 224 -3.11 -7.00 -16.02
CA ASP A 224 -3.12 -8.08 -17.00
C ASP A 224 -3.77 -7.62 -18.31
N ASP A 225 -3.65 -8.45 -19.36
CA ASP A 225 -4.16 -8.16 -20.70
C ASP A 225 -5.70 -8.05 -20.75
N CYS A 226 -6.40 -8.55 -19.73
CA CYS A 226 -7.86 -8.48 -19.58
C CYS A 226 -8.31 -7.26 -18.75
N GLY A 227 -7.38 -6.54 -18.13
CA GLY A 227 -7.60 -5.27 -17.43
C GLY A 227 -6.95 -5.22 -16.04
N ASP A 228 -6.97 -4.03 -15.45
CA ASP A 228 -6.45 -3.81 -14.11
C ASP A 228 -7.41 -4.31 -13.03
N VAL A 229 -6.91 -5.15 -12.13
CA VAL A 229 -7.64 -5.61 -10.95
C VAL A 229 -7.03 -5.01 -9.69
N VAL A 230 -7.87 -4.45 -8.82
CA VAL A 230 -7.46 -3.91 -7.52
C VAL A 230 -8.00 -4.79 -6.41
N GLU A 231 -7.10 -5.59 -5.85
CA GLU A 231 -7.38 -6.59 -4.83
C GLU A 231 -7.29 -5.97 -3.42
N LYS A 232 -8.24 -6.31 -2.54
CA LYS A 232 -8.16 -5.94 -1.12
C LYS A 232 -7.10 -6.78 -0.42
N VAL A 233 -6.37 -6.17 0.50
CA VAL A 233 -5.29 -6.83 1.23
C VAL A 233 -5.74 -7.22 2.63
N SER A 234 -5.31 -8.39 3.10
CA SER A 234 -5.68 -8.94 4.41
C SER A 234 -4.58 -8.78 5.45
N VAL A 235 -3.32 -8.84 5.04
CA VAL A 235 -2.14 -8.79 5.93
C VAL A 235 -1.17 -7.72 5.44
N ILE A 236 -0.91 -6.76 6.33
CA ILE A 236 0.02 -5.64 6.13
C ILE A 236 0.99 -5.66 7.32
N THR A 237 2.27 -5.51 7.02
CA THR A 237 3.36 -5.34 7.98
C THR A 237 3.88 -3.90 7.91
N SER A 238 4.88 -3.54 8.71
CA SER A 238 5.52 -2.21 8.67
C SER A 238 6.08 -1.80 7.30
N SER A 239 6.38 -2.78 6.44
CA SER A 239 7.12 -2.57 5.19
C SER A 239 6.60 -3.37 3.99
N HIS A 240 5.67 -4.31 4.20
CA HIS A 240 5.17 -5.19 3.14
C HIS A 240 3.69 -5.50 3.22
N VAL A 241 3.10 -5.84 2.07
CA VAL A 241 1.78 -6.46 1.93
C VAL A 241 1.95 -7.92 1.51
N LYS A 242 1.27 -8.85 2.20
CA LYS A 242 1.27 -10.27 1.87
C LYS A 242 0.24 -10.60 0.79
N LEU A 243 0.65 -11.45 -0.14
CA LEU A 243 -0.17 -12.16 -1.11
C LEU A 243 -0.07 -13.67 -0.83
N SER A 244 -1.22 -14.34 -0.80
CA SER A 244 -1.31 -15.80 -0.67
C SER A 244 -1.61 -16.41 -2.03
N GLU A 245 -0.79 -17.37 -2.45
CA GLU A 245 -0.88 -18.06 -3.74
C GLU A 245 -1.13 -17.11 -4.93
N PRO A 246 -0.29 -16.06 -5.10
CA PRO A 246 -0.49 -15.08 -6.16
C PRO A 246 -0.37 -15.71 -7.55
N VAL A 247 -1.22 -15.24 -8.46
CA VAL A 247 -1.00 -15.37 -9.90
C VAL A 247 -0.15 -14.18 -10.34
N PHE A 248 0.95 -14.42 -11.05
CA PHE A 248 1.92 -13.37 -11.33
C PHE A 248 1.65 -12.64 -12.64
N SER A 249 1.70 -11.32 -12.53
CA SER A 249 1.75 -10.30 -13.56
C SER A 249 2.45 -9.07 -12.95
N PRO A 250 2.60 -7.93 -13.65
CA PRO A 250 2.98 -6.69 -13.02
C PRO A 250 2.05 -6.36 -11.85
N ARG A 251 2.62 -6.33 -10.64
CA ARG A 251 1.92 -6.11 -9.38
C ARG A 251 2.57 -5.01 -8.57
N ALA A 252 1.75 -4.28 -7.82
CA ALA A 252 2.25 -3.26 -6.91
C ALA A 252 1.28 -2.99 -5.77
N VAL A 253 1.81 -2.42 -4.68
CA VAL A 253 1.00 -1.94 -3.57
C VAL A 253 0.43 -0.57 -3.91
N LEU A 254 -0.87 -0.39 -3.68
CA LEU A 254 -1.60 0.87 -3.82
C LEU A 254 -2.11 1.37 -2.47
N MET A 255 -2.29 2.69 -2.37
CA MET A 255 -2.94 3.35 -1.24
C MET A 255 -4.08 4.24 -1.75
N LYS A 256 -5.24 4.21 -1.08
CA LYS A 256 -6.35 5.14 -1.38
C LYS A 256 -5.93 6.58 -1.14
N MET A 257 -6.26 7.44 -2.10
CA MET A 257 -6.05 8.88 -1.98
C MET A 257 -6.99 9.52 -0.95
N GLY A 258 -6.65 10.74 -0.51
CA GLY A 258 -7.49 11.56 0.36
C GLY A 258 -7.13 11.51 1.85
N PHE A 259 -6.02 10.85 2.22
CA PHE A 259 -5.54 10.79 3.60
C PHE A 259 -4.09 11.24 3.72
N PRO A 260 -3.70 11.90 4.83
CA PRO A 260 -2.31 12.19 5.12
C PRO A 260 -1.51 10.89 5.28
N VAL A 261 -0.35 10.84 4.65
CA VAL A 261 0.53 9.67 4.61
C VAL A 261 1.97 10.13 4.69
N LYS A 262 2.79 9.39 5.44
CA LYS A 262 4.24 9.59 5.48
C LYS A 262 4.90 8.43 4.73
N ILE A 263 6.02 8.71 4.09
CA ILE A 263 6.73 7.73 3.27
C ILE A 263 8.24 7.72 3.54
N HIS A 264 8.87 6.59 3.24
CA HIS A 264 10.31 6.53 3.04
C HIS A 264 10.67 7.12 1.68
N CYS A 265 11.77 7.89 1.63
CA CYS A 265 12.24 8.57 0.43
C CYS A 265 13.70 8.25 0.13
N TYR A 266 14.09 8.36 -1.14
CA TYR A 266 15.48 8.57 -1.55
C TYR A 266 15.83 10.07 -1.48
N MET A 267 17.10 10.34 -1.19
CA MET A 267 17.76 11.61 -1.47
C MET A 267 18.81 11.35 -2.55
N LEU A 268 18.53 11.76 -3.78
CA LEU A 268 19.46 11.57 -4.91
C LEU A 268 20.19 12.88 -5.19
N ILE A 269 21.52 12.83 -5.24
CA ILE A 269 22.36 14.01 -5.47
C ILE A 269 23.19 13.77 -6.72
N TYR A 270 22.85 14.44 -7.81
CA TYR A 270 23.60 14.38 -9.06
C TYR A 270 24.49 15.61 -9.17
N SER A 271 25.81 15.40 -9.24
CA SER A 271 26.81 16.45 -9.37
C SER A 271 27.29 16.57 -10.81
N LYS A 272 27.33 17.78 -11.37
CA LYS A 272 27.94 18.03 -12.66
C LYS A 272 29.45 18.23 -12.46
N PRO A 273 30.32 17.47 -13.15
CA PRO A 273 31.76 17.69 -13.06
C PRO A 273 32.13 19.06 -13.64
N ASP A 274 32.51 20.01 -12.78
CA ASP A 274 33.12 21.30 -13.13
C ASP A 274 34.22 21.61 -12.10
N THR A 275 35.28 22.29 -12.54
CA THR A 275 36.47 22.60 -11.72
C THR A 275 36.38 23.95 -11.03
N THR A 276 35.46 24.83 -11.44
CA THR A 276 35.32 26.21 -10.93
C THR A 276 34.09 26.42 -10.06
N CYS A 277 33.06 25.59 -10.27
CA CYS A 277 31.84 25.61 -9.48
C CYS A 277 31.32 24.20 -9.25
N ILE A 278 30.46 24.04 -8.25
CA ILE A 278 29.68 22.81 -8.05
C ILE A 278 28.23 23.11 -8.44
N LEU A 279 27.68 22.28 -9.33
CA LEU A 279 26.26 22.25 -9.66
C LEU A 279 25.69 20.90 -9.23
N LEU A 280 24.80 20.90 -8.24
CA LEU A 280 24.08 19.72 -7.79
C LEU A 280 22.61 19.81 -8.19
N HIS A 281 22.05 18.69 -8.61
CA HIS A 281 20.61 18.46 -8.64
C HIS A 281 20.24 17.50 -7.52
N VAL A 282 19.50 18.00 -6.53
CA VAL A 282 19.09 17.25 -5.33
C VAL A 282 17.61 16.92 -5.43
N TYR A 283 17.31 15.62 -5.54
CA TYR A 283 15.96 15.09 -5.66
C TYR A 283 15.52 14.44 -4.34
N LEU A 284 14.27 14.70 -3.97
CA LEU A 284 13.55 13.98 -2.91
C LEU A 284 12.42 13.19 -3.56
N ILE A 285 12.57 11.88 -3.66
CA ILE A 285 11.60 10.99 -4.33
C ILE A 285 11.22 9.80 -3.44
N PRO A 286 10.08 9.14 -3.66
CA PRO A 286 9.76 7.85 -3.03
C PRO A 286 10.82 6.78 -3.29
N LEU A 287 10.83 5.70 -2.50
CA LEU A 287 11.72 4.55 -2.71
C LEU A 287 11.33 3.70 -3.93
N ASP A 288 11.31 4.33 -5.11
CA ASP A 288 10.92 3.73 -6.38
C ASP A 288 12.16 3.45 -7.25
N PRO A 289 12.57 2.18 -7.39
CA PRO A 289 13.75 1.82 -8.18
C PRO A 289 13.59 2.12 -9.68
N ALA A 290 12.40 1.97 -10.26
CA ALA A 290 12.17 2.29 -11.67
C ALA A 290 12.35 3.78 -11.92
N LEU A 291 11.77 4.62 -11.05
CA LEU A 291 11.96 6.07 -11.13
C LEU A 291 13.43 6.47 -10.95
N LYS A 292 14.14 5.83 -10.01
CA LYS A 292 15.58 6.06 -9.83
C LYS A 292 16.38 5.68 -11.09
N GLU A 293 16.09 4.52 -11.71
CA GLU A 293 16.75 4.12 -12.96
C GLU A 293 16.49 5.13 -14.09
N THR A 294 15.26 5.64 -14.22
CA THR A 294 14.92 6.72 -15.18
C THR A 294 15.73 7.99 -14.91
N MET A 295 15.87 8.38 -13.65
CA MET A 295 16.66 9.56 -13.27
C MET A 295 18.15 9.37 -13.57
N ASP A 296 18.71 8.20 -13.26
CA ASP A 296 20.10 7.86 -13.57
C ASP A 296 20.36 7.94 -15.09
N LYS A 297 19.43 7.45 -15.93
CA LYS A 297 19.50 7.58 -17.40
C LYS A 297 19.44 9.05 -17.86
N LYS A 298 18.48 9.84 -17.35
CA LYS A 298 18.36 11.28 -17.66
C LYS A 298 19.59 12.08 -17.23
N LYS A 299 20.26 11.66 -16.16
CA LYS A 299 21.43 12.34 -15.57
C LYS A 299 22.75 11.65 -15.92
N LYS A 300 22.85 10.94 -17.06
CA LYS A 300 24.07 10.22 -17.48
C LYS A 300 25.37 11.05 -17.54
N ASN A 301 25.24 12.37 -17.71
CA ASN A 301 26.38 13.31 -17.73
C ASN A 301 26.72 13.89 -16.34
N PHE A 302 26.02 13.44 -15.30
CA PHE A 302 26.25 13.79 -13.91
C PHE A 302 26.77 12.58 -13.16
N LYS A 303 27.51 12.83 -12.09
CA LYS A 303 27.98 11.81 -11.16
C LYS A 303 27.01 11.74 -9.98
N LEU A 304 26.50 10.54 -9.68
CA LEU A 304 25.65 10.32 -8.51
C LEU A 304 26.52 10.28 -7.24
N ILE A 305 26.27 11.19 -6.30
CA ILE A 305 26.87 11.20 -4.97
C ILE A 305 26.00 10.35 -4.04
N GLN A 306 26.53 9.21 -3.61
CA GLN A 306 25.85 8.33 -2.64
C GLN A 306 25.85 8.99 -1.25
N LYS A 307 24.65 9.18 -0.68
CA LYS A 307 24.44 9.63 0.69
C LYS A 307 23.32 8.83 1.35
N PRO A 308 23.31 8.72 2.70
CA PRO A 308 22.20 8.12 3.42
C PRO A 308 20.89 8.83 3.11
N ARG A 309 19.79 8.08 3.15
CA ARG A 309 18.43 8.62 3.07
C ARG A 309 17.97 9.18 4.41
N PRO A 310 16.85 9.94 4.48
CA PRO A 310 16.27 10.38 5.75
C PRO A 310 15.88 9.19 6.63
N ASP A 311 16.21 9.26 7.92
CA ASP A 311 15.86 8.23 8.90
C ASP A 311 14.36 8.28 9.27
N LYS A 312 13.78 9.48 9.24
CA LYS A 312 12.37 9.72 9.54
C LYS A 312 11.53 9.63 8.27
N TYR A 313 10.32 9.08 8.41
CA TYR A 313 9.30 9.15 7.37
C TYR A 313 8.87 10.59 7.09
N LEU A 314 8.76 10.95 5.82
CA LEU A 314 8.40 12.30 5.37
C LEU A 314 6.95 12.37 4.90
N LYS A 315 6.24 13.41 5.29
CA LYS A 315 4.83 13.58 4.95
C LYS A 315 4.64 13.95 3.48
N MET A 316 3.75 13.25 2.78
CA MET A 316 3.34 13.62 1.41
C MET A 316 2.55 14.93 1.40
N GLN A 317 2.62 15.67 0.30
CA GLN A 317 2.02 17.00 0.11
C GLN A 317 2.53 18.07 1.11
N GLN A 318 3.65 17.78 1.77
CA GLN A 318 4.33 18.70 2.67
C GLN A 318 5.41 19.46 1.93
N GLY A 319 5.54 20.75 2.24
CA GLY A 319 6.63 21.61 1.79
C GLY A 319 7.91 21.36 2.57
N PHE A 320 9.02 21.35 1.86
CA PHE A 320 10.38 21.25 2.40
C PHE A 320 11.24 22.37 1.83
N ASN A 321 12.30 22.74 2.54
CA ASN A 321 13.36 23.59 2.02
C ASN A 321 14.72 22.90 2.16
N LEU A 322 15.61 23.18 1.23
CA LEU A 322 17.01 22.74 1.28
C LEU A 322 17.90 23.94 1.59
N THR A 323 18.83 23.77 2.52
CA THR A 323 19.79 24.80 2.93
C THR A 323 21.21 24.25 2.89
N ALA A 324 22.19 25.13 2.72
CA ALA A 324 23.60 24.80 2.87
C ALA A 324 24.23 25.70 3.94
N ASP A 325 25.21 25.18 4.67
CA ASP A 325 25.97 25.94 5.68
C ASP A 325 27.11 26.79 5.08
N ILE A 326 27.34 26.70 3.77
CA ILE A 326 28.26 27.54 3.01
C ILE A 326 27.54 28.78 2.45
N THR A 327 28.13 29.96 2.64
CA THR A 327 27.49 31.24 2.33
C THR A 327 27.40 31.55 0.83
N THR A 328 28.22 30.89 0.00
CA THR A 328 28.22 31.06 -1.46
C THR A 328 27.16 30.22 -2.17
N ALA A 329 26.45 29.35 -1.44
CA ALA A 329 25.41 28.50 -2.02
C ALA A 329 24.20 29.32 -2.47
N LYS A 330 23.81 29.09 -3.72
CA LYS A 330 22.54 29.55 -4.30
C LYS A 330 21.69 28.31 -4.53
N ILE A 331 20.51 28.26 -3.91
CA ILE A 331 19.61 27.11 -3.98
C ILE A 331 18.28 27.56 -4.59
N CYS A 332 17.83 26.88 -5.63
CA CYS A 332 16.55 27.14 -6.30
C CYS A 332 15.84 25.82 -6.62
N PRO A 333 14.51 25.71 -6.42
CA PRO A 333 13.63 26.69 -5.80
C PRO A 333 13.84 26.78 -4.28
N GLU A 334 13.22 27.76 -3.62
CA GLU A 334 13.29 27.91 -2.14
C GLU A 334 12.58 26.77 -1.40
N GLU A 335 11.49 26.27 -1.98
CA GLU A 335 10.64 25.21 -1.42
C GLU A 335 10.23 24.22 -2.51
N ILE A 336 10.19 22.93 -2.15
CA ILE A 336 9.56 21.88 -2.95
C ILE A 336 8.52 21.15 -2.11
N THR A 337 7.39 20.84 -2.72
CA THR A 337 6.38 19.95 -2.13
C THR A 337 6.69 18.51 -2.47
N LEU A 338 6.77 17.63 -1.46
CA LEU A 338 6.91 16.19 -1.68
C LEU A 338 5.63 15.62 -2.32
N ARG A 339 5.74 15.17 -3.57
CA ARG A 339 4.67 14.54 -4.35
C ARG A 339 5.21 13.26 -5.00
N TYR A 340 4.30 12.40 -5.47
CA TYR A 340 4.68 11.30 -6.35
C TYR A 340 4.55 11.82 -7.78
N ASP A 341 5.67 12.00 -8.45
CA ASP A 341 5.77 12.31 -9.88
C ASP A 341 6.62 11.20 -10.52
N SER A 342 5.99 10.38 -11.37
CA SER A 342 6.67 9.24 -12.00
C SER A 342 7.53 9.63 -13.20
N GLN A 343 7.43 10.85 -13.70
CA GLN A 343 8.07 11.25 -14.96
C GLN A 343 9.21 12.22 -14.71
N ASP A 344 8.92 13.35 -14.07
CA ASP A 344 9.86 14.45 -13.92
C ASP A 344 9.78 15.08 -12.52
N PRO A 345 10.27 14.37 -11.49
CA PRO A 345 10.25 14.89 -10.14
C PRO A 345 10.97 16.23 -10.04
N ASN A 346 10.38 17.16 -9.28
CA ASN A 346 11.02 18.44 -9.00
C ASN A 346 12.30 18.25 -8.17
N PHE A 347 13.24 19.18 -8.28
CA PHE A 347 14.56 19.10 -7.63
C PHE A 347 15.07 20.47 -7.21
N TYR A 348 15.98 20.48 -6.24
CA TYR A 348 16.77 21.65 -5.92
C TYR A 348 18.01 21.67 -6.80
N GLU A 349 18.19 22.76 -7.53
CA GLU A 349 19.47 23.15 -8.07
C GLU A 349 20.27 23.84 -6.96
N VAL A 350 21.44 23.29 -6.65
CA VAL A 350 22.40 23.89 -5.71
C VAL A 350 23.62 24.30 -6.50
N TYR A 351 23.86 25.60 -6.58
CA TYR A 351 25.03 26.17 -7.23
C TYR A 351 25.97 26.76 -6.17
N ILE A 352 27.24 26.37 -6.21
CA ILE A 352 28.27 26.87 -5.30
C ILE A 352 29.48 27.28 -6.13
N GLU A 353 29.86 28.55 -6.03
CA GLU A 353 31.04 29.09 -6.69
C GLU A 353 32.28 28.81 -5.83
N ASN A 354 33.36 28.30 -6.44
CA ASN A 354 34.65 28.02 -5.82
C ASN A 354 34.59 27.32 -4.45
N PRO A 355 34.03 26.09 -4.37
CA PRO A 355 33.96 25.35 -3.11
C PRO A 355 35.35 24.91 -2.65
N ASP A 356 35.87 25.58 -1.63
CA ASP A 356 37.21 25.35 -1.09
C ASP A 356 37.23 24.38 0.11
N SER A 357 36.05 24.04 0.63
CA SER A 357 35.82 23.31 1.87
C SER A 357 34.62 22.36 1.77
N ASN A 358 34.48 21.46 2.74
CA ASN A 358 33.27 20.65 2.90
C ASN A 358 32.12 21.53 3.36
N PHE A 359 30.89 21.17 3.01
CA PHE A 359 29.67 21.85 3.45
C PHE A 359 28.56 20.85 3.71
N HIS A 360 27.58 21.21 4.51
CA HIS A 360 26.41 20.39 4.81
C HIS A 360 25.21 20.87 4.03
N LEU A 361 24.47 19.93 3.46
CA LEU A 361 23.11 20.14 2.98
C LEU A 361 22.14 19.69 4.07
N THR A 362 21.16 20.54 4.39
CA THR A 362 20.10 20.22 5.36
C THR A 362 18.73 20.41 4.72
N LEU A 363 17.95 19.34 4.69
CA LEU A 363 16.55 19.34 4.31
C LEU A 363 15.70 19.56 5.57
N SER A 364 14.83 20.56 5.56
CA SER A 364 13.93 20.84 6.67
C SER A 364 12.46 20.85 6.23
N GLN A 365 11.59 20.40 7.13
CA GLN A 365 10.15 20.45 6.93
C GLN A 365 9.62 21.85 7.27
N LEU A 366 8.79 22.40 6.38
CA LEU A 366 8.18 23.72 6.56
C LEU A 366 6.86 23.64 7.32
N ASN A 367 6.86 24.04 8.59
CA ASN A 367 5.63 24.09 9.38
C ASN A 367 4.97 25.47 9.25
N LYS A 368 3.85 25.54 8.52
CA LYS A 368 3.00 26.74 8.40
C LYS A 368 2.21 26.95 9.70
N GLY A 369 2.88 27.36 10.77
CA GLY A 369 2.28 27.74 12.06
C GLY A 369 1.83 29.20 12.10
N LYS A 370 0.93 29.54 13.03
CA LYS A 370 0.42 30.93 13.23
C LYS A 370 1.48 31.94 13.73
N CYS A 371 2.66 31.48 14.15
CA CYS A 371 3.74 32.33 14.64
C CYS A 371 5.08 31.85 14.07
N LYS A 372 5.59 32.58 13.06
CA LYS A 372 6.80 32.34 12.24
C LYS A 372 6.92 30.92 11.66
N PRO A 373 7.39 30.76 10.40
CA PRO A 373 7.70 29.43 9.88
C PRO A 373 8.75 28.77 10.80
N ARG A 374 8.44 27.57 11.30
CA ARG A 374 9.45 26.73 11.96
C ARG A 374 9.93 25.70 10.94
N CYS A 375 11.22 25.71 10.66
CA CYS A 375 11.90 24.69 9.88
C CYS A 375 12.47 23.65 10.85
N GLU A 376 11.97 22.41 10.79
CA GLU A 376 12.55 21.30 11.54
C GLU A 376 13.45 20.47 10.62
N PRO A 377 14.75 20.30 10.93
CA PRO A 377 15.64 19.51 10.10
C PRO A 377 15.22 18.03 10.16
N VAL A 378 15.08 17.42 8.98
CA VAL A 378 14.68 16.01 8.82
C VAL A 378 15.78 15.15 8.21
N TRP A 379 16.78 15.79 7.58
CA TRP A 379 17.95 15.13 7.02
C TRP A 379 19.08 16.13 6.85
N THR A 380 20.30 15.70 7.18
CA THR A 380 21.52 16.48 6.97
C THR A 380 22.61 15.57 6.44
N CYS A 381 23.40 16.03 5.47
CA CYS A 381 24.58 15.31 5.01
C CYS A 381 25.73 16.26 4.69
N GLU A 382 26.97 15.82 4.92
CA GLU A 382 28.18 16.50 4.45
C GLU A 382 28.41 16.18 2.97
N ILE A 383 28.68 17.20 2.15
CA ILE A 383 29.27 17.09 0.82
C ILE A 383 30.75 17.40 0.94
N ARG A 384 31.61 16.43 0.59
CA ARG A 384 33.06 16.62 0.68
C ARG A 384 33.58 17.33 -0.54
N LYS A 385 34.64 18.11 -0.35
CA LYS A 385 35.39 18.75 -1.44
C LYS A 385 35.77 17.72 -2.51
N GLY A 386 35.46 18.02 -3.77
CA GLY A 386 35.79 17.17 -4.92
C GLY A 386 34.84 16.00 -5.19
N GLN A 387 33.68 15.91 -4.51
CA GLN A 387 32.69 14.86 -4.77
C GLN A 387 31.81 15.10 -6.01
#